data_AF-A0A0P0XTS2-F1
#
_entry.id   AF-A0A0P0XTS2-F1
#
_cell.length_a   1.000
_cell.length_b   1.000
_cell.length_c   1.000
_cell.angle_alpha   90.00
_cell.angle_beta   90.00
_cell.angle_gamma   90.00
#
_symmetry.space_group_name_H-M   'P 1'
#
loop_
_entity.id
_entity.type
_entity.pdbx_description
1 polymer ?
#
loop_
_entity_poly.entity_id
_entity_poly.type
_entity_poly.pdbx_seq_one_letter_code
_entity_poly.pdbx_strand_id
1 'polypeptide(L)'
;FIYFVLCTQIAFMLEAWFHRELPGGGGGAIDITALIVNLNGATDAPHLVMEFIQGGPASLIVLLDLLPRVDLPLHPSYIHRYYAATGLDARARRRVAGLVPQSRPYVSPSLLVRSLWSPAAVVADVQCGEGPGGAAALDGIVRGELAATAMDVLGVWLEHCAGGGGGGEMEAAERERMVARDRKVAAAELEVNLAANLPRMFDAGVADRVVAEIRKAFMGS
;
A
#
# COMPACT_ATOMS: atom_id res chain seq x y z
N PHE A 1 -22.26 -5.85 -6.83
CA PHE A 1 -21.75 -7.15 -7.28
C PHE A 1 -20.56 -7.52 -6.41
N ILE A 2 -20.75 -8.40 -5.43
CA ILE A 2 -19.65 -8.97 -4.64
C ILE A 2 -19.21 -10.22 -5.39
N TYR A 3 -18.08 -10.15 -6.08
CA TYR A 3 -17.37 -11.36 -6.46
C TYR A 3 -16.79 -11.94 -5.16
N PHE A 4 -17.40 -13.01 -4.66
CA PHE A 4 -16.76 -13.87 -3.67
C PHE A 4 -15.60 -14.57 -4.40
N VAL A 5 -14.43 -13.94 -4.46
CA VAL A 5 -13.22 -14.68 -4.80
C VAL A 5 -12.89 -15.47 -3.54
N LEU A 6 -13.21 -16.77 -3.54
CA LEU A 6 -12.62 -17.75 -2.62
C LEU A 6 -11.12 -17.85 -2.95
N CYS A 7 -10.36 -16.78 -2.70
CA CYS A 7 -8.94 -16.76 -2.96
C CYS A 7 -8.26 -17.47 -1.79
N THR A 8 -8.05 -18.77 -1.93
CA THR A 8 -7.30 -19.61 -0.97
C THR A 8 -5.86 -19.14 -0.77
N GLN A 9 -5.40 -18.16 -1.57
CA GLN A 9 -4.08 -17.57 -1.53
C GLN A 9 -4.01 -16.33 -0.63
N ILE A 10 -5.12 -15.77 -0.15
CA ILE A 10 -5.08 -14.62 0.77
C ILE A 10 -4.68 -15.13 2.17
N ALA A 11 -3.61 -14.55 2.73
CA ALA A 11 -3.23 -14.77 4.13
C ALA A 11 -4.11 -13.93 5.05
N PHE A 12 -4.21 -12.63 4.77
CA PHE A 12 -5.12 -11.72 5.45
C PHE A 12 -5.38 -10.48 4.59
N MET A 13 -6.45 -9.76 4.94
CA MET A 13 -6.77 -8.43 4.41
C MET A 13 -6.96 -7.49 5.60
N LEU A 14 -6.26 -6.35 5.57
CA LEU A 14 -6.35 -5.29 6.56
C LEU A 14 -6.99 -4.07 5.92
N GLU A 15 -8.15 -3.69 6.42
CA GLU A 15 -8.78 -2.40 6.17
C GLU A 15 -8.63 -1.57 7.45
N ALA A 16 -8.03 -0.39 7.34
CA ALA A 16 -7.78 0.48 8.47
C ALA A 16 -8.11 1.93 8.10
N TRP A 17 -8.75 2.62 9.03
CA TRP A 17 -8.94 4.06 8.97
C TRP A 17 -8.53 4.66 10.32
N PHE A 18 -7.90 5.83 10.25
CA PHE A 18 -7.33 6.50 11.40
C PHE A 18 -7.56 8.00 11.27
N HIS A 19 -8.02 8.63 12.35
CA HIS A 19 -8.20 10.07 12.45
C HIS A 19 -7.51 10.57 13.71
N ARG A 20 -6.75 11.66 13.61
CA ARG A 20 -6.16 12.33 14.76
C ARG A 20 -6.03 13.83 14.57
N GLU A 21 -6.55 14.59 15.52
CA GLU A 21 -6.26 16.01 15.67
C GLU A 21 -4.79 16.22 16.09
N LEU A 22 -4.11 17.13 15.40
CA LEU A 22 -2.73 17.50 15.69
C LEU A 22 -2.68 18.52 16.84
N PRO A 23 -1.75 18.38 17.79
CA PRO A 23 -1.57 19.38 18.84
C PRO A 23 -1.11 20.71 18.21
N GLY A 24 -1.69 21.82 18.64
CA GLY A 24 -1.31 23.16 18.15
C GLY A 24 -2.45 24.16 17.95
N GLY A 25 -3.71 23.80 18.21
CA GLY A 25 -4.85 24.72 18.20
C GLY A 25 -5.29 25.22 16.83
N GLY A 26 -4.59 24.86 15.75
CA GLY A 26 -4.88 25.27 14.38
C GLY A 26 -5.90 24.42 13.62
N GLY A 27 -6.59 23.49 14.28
CA GLY A 27 -7.59 22.62 13.64
C GLY A 27 -7.03 21.64 12.60
N GLY A 28 -5.72 21.39 12.61
CA GLY A 28 -5.10 20.40 11.74
C GLY A 28 -5.40 18.98 12.22
N ALA A 29 -5.67 18.07 11.28
CA ALA A 29 -5.83 16.65 11.55
C ALA A 29 -5.00 15.84 10.56
N ILE A 30 -4.63 14.63 10.97
CA ILE A 30 -4.11 13.59 10.09
C ILE A 30 -5.15 12.49 9.95
N ASP A 31 -5.48 12.18 8.71
CA ASP A 31 -6.37 11.09 8.34
C ASP A 31 -5.60 10.06 7.52
N ILE A 32 -5.69 8.79 7.88
CA ILE A 32 -5.07 7.70 7.13
C ILE A 32 -6.16 6.68 6.81
N THR A 33 -6.26 6.29 5.53
CA THR A 33 -7.10 5.18 5.09
C THR A 33 -6.25 4.20 4.31
N ALA A 34 -6.29 2.92 4.70
CA ALA A 34 -5.46 1.88 4.11
C ALA A 34 -6.27 0.61 3.83
N LEU A 35 -5.98 -0.01 2.68
CA LEU A 35 -6.34 -1.38 2.32
C LEU A 35 -5.06 -2.13 1.95
N ILE A 36 -4.75 -3.17 2.71
CA ILE A 36 -3.58 -4.02 2.50
C ILE A 36 -4.04 -5.46 2.37
N VAL A 37 -3.60 -6.15 1.32
CA VAL A 37 -3.91 -7.56 1.10
C VAL A 37 -2.63 -8.37 0.93
N ASN A 38 -2.35 -9.23 1.90
CA ASN A 38 -1.20 -10.11 1.87
C ASN A 38 -1.59 -11.50 1.39
N LEU A 39 -0.80 -12.03 0.46
CA LEU A 39 -0.90 -13.38 -0.05
C LEU A 39 -0.05 -14.35 0.77
N ASN A 40 -0.47 -15.61 0.85
CA ASN A 40 0.24 -16.67 1.54
C ASN A 40 1.30 -17.33 0.63
N GLY A 41 2.00 -18.33 1.15
CA GLY A 41 3.08 -19.00 0.41
C GLY A 41 2.64 -19.84 -0.79
N ALA A 42 1.34 -20.01 -1.07
CA ALA A 42 0.86 -20.81 -2.20
C ALA A 42 1.01 -20.13 -3.57
N THR A 43 1.45 -18.87 -3.60
CA THR A 43 1.66 -18.08 -4.80
C THR A 43 2.85 -17.16 -4.60
N ASP A 44 3.51 -16.77 -5.68
CA ASP A 44 4.55 -15.74 -5.70
C ASP A 44 4.03 -14.33 -6.02
N ALA A 45 2.74 -14.23 -6.38
CA ALA A 45 2.15 -12.98 -6.82
C ALA A 45 2.29 -11.86 -5.76
N PRO A 46 2.45 -10.59 -6.19
CA PRO A 46 2.58 -9.44 -5.30
C PRO A 46 1.42 -9.26 -4.31
N HIS A 47 1.74 -8.66 -3.15
CA HIS A 47 0.72 -8.14 -2.22
C HIS A 47 0.09 -6.86 -2.79
N LEU A 48 -1.08 -6.48 -2.29
CA LEU A 48 -1.72 -5.20 -2.64
C LEU A 48 -1.58 -4.20 -1.50
N VAL A 49 -1.17 -2.97 -1.81
CA VAL A 49 -1.23 -1.83 -0.89
C VAL A 49 -1.95 -0.67 -1.53
N MET A 50 -2.90 -0.11 -0.79
CA MET A 50 -3.52 1.17 -1.07
C MET A 50 -3.60 1.97 0.21
N GLU A 51 -2.83 3.04 0.33
CA GLU A 51 -2.80 3.89 1.51
C GLU A 51 -2.87 5.37 1.10
N PHE A 52 -3.70 6.11 1.81
CA PHE A 52 -4.00 7.51 1.60
C PHE A 52 -3.79 8.23 2.92
N ILE A 53 -2.83 9.17 2.97
CA ILE A 53 -2.48 9.91 4.19
C ILE A 53 -2.73 11.39 3.94
N GLN A 54 -3.82 11.89 4.50
CA GLN A 54 -4.23 13.28 4.40
C GLN A 54 -3.70 14.05 5.61
N GLY A 55 -2.80 15.02 5.37
CA GLY A 55 -2.22 15.87 6.41
C GLY A 55 -2.94 17.21 6.59
N GLY A 56 -3.99 17.46 5.80
CA GLY A 56 -4.76 18.68 5.79
C GLY A 56 -5.79 18.71 4.65
N PRO A 57 -6.65 19.74 4.58
CA PRO A 57 -7.77 19.76 3.64
C PRO A 57 -7.36 19.79 2.15
N ALA A 58 -6.11 20.10 1.83
CA ALA A 58 -5.61 20.23 0.47
C ALA A 58 -4.29 19.48 0.21
N SER A 59 -3.93 18.53 1.08
CA SER A 59 -2.68 17.75 1.02
C SER A 59 -2.96 16.26 1.18
N LEU A 60 -2.51 15.43 0.25
CA LEU A 60 -2.70 13.99 0.28
C LEU A 60 -1.46 13.25 -0.20
N ILE A 61 -0.93 12.35 0.63
CA ILE A 61 0.05 11.35 0.20
C ILE A 61 -0.73 10.13 -0.29
N VAL A 62 -0.33 9.61 -1.46
CA VAL A 62 -0.92 8.46 -2.12
C VAL A 62 0.13 7.38 -2.29
N LEU A 63 -0.14 6.20 -1.74
CA LEU A 63 0.68 5.00 -1.83
C LEU A 63 -0.15 3.89 -2.47
N LEU A 64 0.08 3.58 -3.74
CA LEU A 64 -0.58 2.47 -4.44
C LEU A 64 0.49 1.57 -5.04
N ASP A 65 0.50 0.29 -4.66
CA ASP A 65 1.49 -0.62 -5.19
C ASP A 65 1.04 -2.09 -5.19
N LEU A 66 1.68 -2.85 -6.08
CA LEU A 66 1.74 -4.30 -6.03
C LEU A 66 3.10 -4.70 -5.44
N LEU A 67 3.17 -4.86 -4.12
CA LEU A 67 4.43 -5.05 -3.41
C LEU A 67 5.12 -6.37 -3.81
N PRO A 68 6.37 -6.33 -4.31
CA PRO A 68 7.10 -7.52 -4.70
C PRO A 68 7.43 -8.39 -3.49
N ARG A 69 7.35 -9.70 -3.69
CA ARG A 69 7.64 -10.69 -2.64
C ARG A 69 9.01 -11.35 -2.77
N VAL A 70 9.69 -11.10 -3.89
CA VAL A 70 11.04 -11.58 -4.21
C VAL A 70 12.02 -10.42 -4.36
N ASP A 71 13.32 -10.74 -4.43
CA ASP A 71 14.37 -9.77 -4.74
C ASP A 71 14.40 -9.49 -6.25
N LEU A 72 13.91 -8.32 -6.66
CA LEU A 72 13.66 -7.99 -8.07
C LEU A 72 14.90 -8.10 -8.97
N PRO A 73 16.09 -7.57 -8.61
CA PRO A 73 17.34 -7.80 -9.34
C PRO A 73 17.66 -9.26 -9.65
N LEU A 74 17.30 -10.18 -8.76
CA LEU A 74 17.55 -11.62 -8.94
C LEU A 74 16.47 -12.32 -9.77
N HIS A 75 15.30 -11.69 -9.97
CA HIS A 75 14.13 -12.30 -10.62
C HIS A 75 13.59 -11.39 -11.74
N PRO A 76 14.33 -11.19 -12.85
CA PRO A 76 13.86 -10.35 -13.96
C PRO A 76 12.57 -10.85 -14.62
N SER A 77 12.32 -12.16 -14.62
CA SER A 77 11.06 -12.75 -15.09
C SER A 77 9.86 -12.31 -14.24
N TYR A 78 10.04 -12.14 -12.93
CA TYR A 78 9.03 -11.62 -12.01
C TYR A 78 8.67 -10.18 -12.35
N ILE A 79 9.68 -9.34 -12.64
CA ILE A 79 9.50 -7.95 -13.08
C ILE A 79 8.63 -7.92 -14.34
N HIS A 80 8.99 -8.75 -15.33
CA HIS A 80 8.26 -8.81 -16.58
C HIS A 80 6.79 -9.23 -16.36
N ARG A 81 6.57 -10.31 -15.61
CA ARG A 81 5.24 -10.90 -15.39
C ARG A 81 4.27 -9.96 -14.70
N TYR A 82 4.65 -9.38 -13.56
CA TYR A 82 3.70 -8.66 -12.71
C TYR A 82 3.67 -7.15 -12.98
N TYR A 83 4.72 -6.57 -13.57
CA TYR A 83 4.83 -5.12 -13.74
C TYR A 83 4.88 -4.68 -15.20
N ALA A 84 5.76 -5.28 -16.01
CA ALA A 84 5.94 -4.84 -17.39
C ALA A 84 4.78 -5.30 -18.30
N ALA A 85 4.43 -6.59 -18.25
CA ALA A 85 3.40 -7.20 -19.10
C ALA A 85 1.99 -6.71 -18.77
N THR A 86 1.74 -6.29 -17.52
CA THR A 86 0.45 -5.76 -17.06
C THR A 86 0.22 -4.31 -17.48
N GLY A 87 1.27 -3.60 -17.90
CA GLY A 87 1.21 -2.16 -18.17
C GLY A 87 0.96 -1.31 -16.93
N LEU A 88 1.19 -1.85 -15.72
CA LEU A 88 0.90 -1.20 -14.45
C LEU A 88 1.53 0.19 -14.35
N ASP A 89 2.79 0.34 -14.79
CA ASP A 89 3.50 1.62 -14.77
C ASP A 89 2.77 2.72 -15.56
N ALA A 90 2.20 2.38 -16.71
CA ALA A 90 1.42 3.30 -17.55
C ALA A 90 0.05 3.62 -16.96
N ARG A 91 -0.61 2.62 -16.36
CA ARG A 91 -1.95 2.75 -15.76
C ARG A 91 -1.94 3.47 -14.41
N ALA A 92 -0.80 3.46 -13.72
CA ALA A 92 -0.67 3.97 -12.37
C ALA A 92 0.34 5.13 -12.27
N ARG A 93 1.62 4.85 -12.01
CA ARG A 93 2.65 5.87 -11.74
C ARG A 93 2.74 6.97 -12.81
N ARG A 94 2.81 6.59 -14.09
CA ARG A 94 2.88 7.57 -15.19
C ARG A 94 1.57 8.33 -15.38
N ARG A 95 0.42 7.69 -15.13
CA ARG A 95 -0.88 8.36 -15.20
C ARG A 95 -0.97 9.47 -14.18
N VAL A 96 -0.68 9.18 -12.91
CA VAL A 96 -0.71 10.20 -11.83
C VAL A 96 0.26 11.34 -12.15
N ALA A 97 1.50 11.02 -12.53
CA ALA A 97 2.49 12.03 -12.88
C ALA A 97 2.08 12.90 -14.10
N GLY A 98 1.30 12.35 -15.04
CA GLY A 98 0.88 13.06 -16.25
C GLY A 98 -0.45 13.82 -16.11
N LEU A 99 -1.39 13.32 -15.30
CA LEU A 99 -2.75 13.87 -15.18
C LEU A 99 -2.97 14.71 -13.91
N VAL A 100 -2.13 14.53 -12.89
CA VAL A 100 -2.26 15.26 -11.61
C VAL A 100 -1.06 16.22 -11.49
N PRO A 101 -1.15 17.45 -12.04
CA PRO A 101 -0.04 18.41 -12.01
C PRO A 101 0.33 18.87 -10.59
N GLN A 102 -0.57 18.69 -9.62
CA GLN A 102 -0.34 18.93 -8.19
C GLN A 102 0.50 17.83 -7.53
N SER A 103 0.72 16.71 -8.20
CA SER A 103 1.47 15.57 -7.66
C SER A 103 2.98 15.76 -7.81
N ARG A 104 3.71 15.37 -6.77
CA ARG A 104 5.18 15.26 -6.76
C ARG A 104 5.55 13.90 -6.18
N PRO A 105 6.74 13.35 -6.48
CA PRO A 105 7.18 12.13 -5.81
C PRO A 105 7.25 12.32 -4.29
N TYR A 106 6.57 11.45 -3.54
CA TYR A 106 6.75 11.39 -2.09
C TYR A 106 7.98 10.54 -1.78
N VAL A 107 8.84 11.01 -0.86
CA VAL A 107 10.06 10.29 -0.48
C VAL A 107 10.00 9.99 1.01
N SER A 108 9.63 8.74 1.35
CA SER A 108 9.57 8.28 2.74
C SER A 108 10.89 8.52 3.47
N PRO A 109 10.94 9.02 4.71
CA PRO A 109 12.19 9.13 5.46
C PRO A 109 12.82 7.76 5.78
N SER A 110 12.05 6.67 5.74
CA SER A 110 12.55 5.31 5.99
C SER A 110 13.14 4.68 4.73
N LEU A 111 14.44 4.40 4.74
CA LEU A 111 15.11 3.66 3.66
C LEU A 111 14.52 2.26 3.47
N LEU A 112 14.09 1.62 4.57
CA LEU A 112 13.41 0.33 4.51
C LEU A 112 12.15 0.45 3.64
N VAL A 113 11.27 1.41 3.92
CA VAL A 113 10.03 1.63 3.15
C VAL A 113 10.34 1.88 1.68
N ARG A 114 11.37 2.70 1.38
CA ARG A 114 11.79 2.95 -0.02
C ARG A 114 12.20 1.67 -0.76
N SER A 115 12.80 0.70 -0.05
CA SER A 115 13.30 -0.55 -0.65
C SER A 115 12.19 -1.57 -0.95
N LEU A 116 10.98 -1.38 -0.42
CA LEU A 116 9.88 -2.32 -0.58
C LEU A 116 9.07 -2.06 -1.85
N TRP A 117 9.01 -0.80 -2.30
CA TRP A 117 8.20 -0.40 -3.45
C TRP A 117 8.62 -1.09 -4.74
N SER A 118 7.64 -1.45 -5.55
CA SER A 118 7.86 -1.91 -6.90
C SER A 118 8.30 -0.76 -7.84
N PRO A 119 8.84 -1.08 -9.02
CA PRO A 119 9.18 -0.08 -10.03
C PRO A 119 7.96 0.69 -10.58
N ALA A 120 6.74 0.18 -10.36
CA ALA A 120 5.49 0.76 -10.87
C ALA A 120 4.64 1.43 -9.77
N ALA A 121 5.15 1.52 -8.54
CA ALA A 121 4.44 2.10 -7.41
C ALA A 121 4.06 3.57 -7.64
N VAL A 122 2.84 3.94 -7.25
CA VAL A 122 2.44 5.33 -7.06
C VAL A 122 2.84 5.71 -5.65
N VAL A 123 3.88 6.53 -5.52
CA VAL A 123 4.34 7.11 -4.25
C VAL A 123 4.37 8.62 -4.45
N ALA A 124 3.23 9.27 -4.21
CA ALA A 124 2.99 10.65 -4.60
C ALA A 124 2.54 11.52 -3.43
N ASP A 125 2.94 12.78 -3.45
CA ASP A 125 2.51 13.86 -2.58
C ASP A 125 1.71 14.86 -3.42
N VAL A 126 0.40 14.94 -3.18
CA VAL A 126 -0.54 15.79 -3.92
C VAL A 126 -0.84 17.04 -3.10
N GLN A 127 -0.47 18.20 -3.65
CA GLN A 127 -0.54 19.49 -2.96
C GLN A 127 -1.40 20.48 -3.76
N CYS A 128 -2.59 20.80 -3.26
CA CYS A 128 -3.56 21.66 -3.95
C CYS A 128 -3.56 23.13 -3.46
N GLY A 129 -2.64 23.49 -2.58
CA GLY A 129 -2.51 24.84 -2.02
C GLY A 129 -3.48 25.13 -0.88
N GLU A 130 -3.34 26.29 -0.24
CA GLU A 130 -4.13 26.66 0.93
C GLU A 130 -5.49 27.29 0.56
N GLY A 131 -6.50 27.09 1.42
CA GLY A 131 -7.83 27.68 1.30
C GLY A 131 -8.88 26.79 0.62
N PRO A 132 -10.15 27.24 0.55
CA PRO A 132 -11.28 26.43 0.06
C PRO A 132 -11.11 25.91 -1.38
N GLY A 133 -10.41 26.65 -2.23
CA GLY A 133 -10.11 26.23 -3.60
C GLY A 133 -9.21 25.01 -3.66
N GLY A 134 -8.24 24.89 -2.75
CA GLY A 134 -7.34 23.74 -2.67
C GLY A 134 -8.07 22.46 -2.22
N ALA A 135 -8.99 22.60 -1.27
CA ALA A 135 -9.81 21.47 -0.81
C ALA A 135 -10.75 20.95 -1.91
N ALA A 136 -11.42 21.84 -2.64
CA ALA A 136 -12.28 21.46 -3.76
C ALA A 136 -11.48 20.83 -4.92
N ALA A 137 -10.28 21.34 -5.19
CA ALA A 137 -9.38 20.75 -6.20
C ALA A 137 -8.92 19.34 -5.79
N LEU A 138 -8.56 19.13 -4.52
CA LEU A 138 -8.18 17.82 -4.01
C LEU A 138 -9.34 16.82 -4.11
N ASP A 139 -10.57 17.19 -3.71
CA ASP A 139 -11.75 16.31 -3.84
C ASP A 139 -12.01 15.91 -5.30
N GLY A 140 -11.85 16.85 -6.23
CA GLY A 140 -11.92 16.57 -7.68
C GLY A 140 -10.89 15.53 -8.14
N ILE A 141 -9.62 15.71 -7.75
CA ILE A 141 -8.52 14.78 -8.08
C ILE A 141 -8.74 13.39 -7.45
N VAL A 142 -9.23 13.35 -6.21
CA VAL A 142 -9.54 12.10 -5.51
C VAL A 142 -10.65 11.33 -6.23
N ARG A 143 -11.76 11.99 -6.56
CA ARG A 143 -12.91 11.36 -7.25
C ARG A 143 -12.63 11.00 -8.71
N GLY A 144 -11.72 11.72 -9.36
CA GLY A 144 -11.35 11.51 -10.75
C GLY A 144 -10.14 10.60 -10.88
N GLU A 145 -8.97 11.22 -11.04
CA GLU A 145 -7.72 10.60 -11.47
C GLU A 145 -7.22 9.54 -10.46
N LEU A 146 -7.31 9.81 -9.16
CA LEU A 146 -6.82 8.88 -8.13
C LEU A 146 -7.75 7.68 -7.97
N ALA A 147 -9.07 7.88 -7.96
CA ALA A 147 -10.03 6.77 -7.94
C ALA A 147 -9.86 5.86 -9.16
N ALA A 148 -9.77 6.43 -10.36
CA ALA A 148 -9.53 5.65 -11.59
C ALA A 148 -8.21 4.89 -11.53
N THR A 149 -7.15 5.51 -10.98
CA THR A 149 -5.85 4.86 -10.82
C THR A 149 -5.89 3.72 -9.81
N ALA A 150 -6.48 3.92 -8.64
CA ALA A 150 -6.63 2.87 -7.63
C ALA A 150 -7.43 1.68 -8.18
N MET A 151 -8.52 1.95 -8.90
CA MET A 151 -9.32 0.89 -9.53
C MET A 151 -8.54 0.12 -10.59
N ASP A 152 -7.68 0.78 -11.38
CA ASP A 152 -6.81 0.08 -12.34
C ASP A 152 -5.76 -0.79 -11.63
N VAL A 153 -5.14 -0.31 -10.54
CA VAL A 153 -4.19 -1.10 -9.73
C VAL A 153 -4.90 -2.33 -9.13
N LEU A 154 -6.09 -2.15 -8.55
CA LEU A 154 -6.90 -3.26 -8.03
C LEU A 154 -7.29 -4.23 -9.13
N GLY A 155 -7.71 -3.72 -10.29
CA GLY A 155 -8.08 -4.54 -11.44
C GLY A 155 -6.92 -5.43 -11.90
N VAL A 156 -5.71 -4.85 -12.02
CA VAL A 156 -4.50 -5.62 -12.35
C VAL A 156 -4.24 -6.69 -11.28
N TRP A 157 -4.34 -6.36 -10.00
CA TRP A 157 -4.13 -7.32 -8.92
C TRP A 157 -5.14 -8.47 -8.94
N LEU A 158 -6.43 -8.17 -9.15
CA LEU A 158 -7.47 -9.20 -9.25
C LEU A 158 -7.24 -10.12 -10.46
N GLU A 159 -6.90 -9.56 -11.61
CA GLU A 159 -6.70 -10.29 -12.86
C GLU A 159 -5.42 -11.14 -12.85
N HIS A 160 -4.31 -10.61 -12.32
CA HIS A 160 -2.98 -11.22 -12.47
C HIS A 160 -2.41 -11.84 -11.19
N CYS A 161 -2.96 -11.51 -10.01
CA CYS A 161 -2.43 -11.98 -8.72
C CYS A 161 -3.43 -12.88 -7.99
N ALA A 162 -4.63 -12.38 -7.69
CA ALA A 162 -5.62 -13.13 -6.90
C ALA A 162 -6.30 -14.28 -7.67
N GLY A 163 -6.35 -14.18 -9.00
CA GLY A 163 -7.10 -15.08 -9.89
C GLY A 163 -6.52 -16.49 -10.11
N GLY A 164 -5.48 -16.90 -9.36
CA GLY A 164 -4.93 -18.26 -9.40
C GLY A 164 -4.18 -18.66 -10.67
N GLY A 165 -4.41 -18.01 -11.82
CA GLY A 165 -3.70 -18.27 -13.08
C GLY A 165 -2.30 -17.62 -13.17
N GLY A 166 -1.94 -16.83 -12.17
CA GLY A 166 -0.74 -16.00 -12.16
C GLY A 166 0.39 -16.48 -11.25
N GLY A 167 0.30 -17.66 -10.62
CA GLY A 167 1.41 -18.21 -9.80
C GLY A 167 2.32 -19.08 -10.65
N GLY A 168 3.64 -18.94 -10.53
CA GLY A 168 4.58 -19.89 -11.12
C GLY A 168 4.72 -21.09 -10.20
N GLU A 169 4.96 -22.30 -10.70
CA GLU A 169 5.52 -23.33 -9.82
C GLU A 169 6.87 -22.81 -9.31
N MET A 170 6.91 -22.49 -8.02
CA MET A 170 8.11 -21.99 -7.36
C MET A 170 8.76 -23.13 -6.59
N GLU A 171 10.06 -23.29 -6.77
CA GLU A 171 10.85 -24.27 -6.04
C GLU A 171 10.68 -24.12 -4.53
N ALA A 172 10.59 -25.22 -3.80
CA ALA A 172 10.24 -25.22 -2.38
C ALA A 172 11.16 -24.31 -1.54
N ALA A 173 12.46 -24.29 -1.85
CA ALA A 173 13.44 -23.45 -1.19
C ALA A 173 13.26 -21.95 -1.52
N GLU A 174 12.81 -21.62 -2.73
CA GLU A 174 12.51 -20.24 -3.12
C GLU A 174 11.23 -19.75 -2.43
N ARG A 175 10.21 -20.61 -2.36
CA ARG A 175 8.97 -20.36 -1.63
C ARG A 175 9.24 -20.07 -0.15
N GLU A 176 10.12 -20.85 0.48
CA GLU A 176 10.52 -20.64 1.86
C GLU A 176 11.23 -19.28 2.06
N ARG A 177 12.14 -18.91 1.16
CA ARG A 177 12.83 -17.61 1.20
C ARG A 177 11.85 -16.44 1.05
N MET A 178 10.89 -16.55 0.13
CA MET A 178 9.85 -15.55 -0.08
C MET A 178 8.98 -15.38 1.17
N VAL A 179 8.48 -16.47 1.75
CA VAL A 179 7.67 -16.42 2.98
C VAL A 179 8.49 -15.86 4.16
N ALA A 180 9.77 -16.20 4.26
CA ALA A 180 10.66 -15.63 5.26
C ALA A 180 10.87 -14.11 5.06
N ARG A 181 10.94 -13.64 3.81
CA ARG A 181 10.99 -12.21 3.48
C ARG A 181 9.68 -11.52 3.87
N ASP A 182 8.52 -12.08 3.51
CA ASP A 182 7.20 -11.54 3.88
C ASP A 182 7.10 -11.28 5.39
N ARG A 183 7.52 -12.27 6.21
CA ARG A 183 7.53 -12.14 7.68
C ARG A 183 8.47 -11.04 8.18
N LYS A 184 9.65 -10.92 7.58
CA LYS A 184 10.62 -9.87 7.96
C LYS A 184 10.11 -8.47 7.62
N VAL A 185 9.52 -8.30 6.44
CA VAL A 185 8.91 -7.03 6.01
C VAL A 185 7.76 -6.67 6.95
N ALA A 186 6.84 -7.61 7.19
CA ALA A 186 5.73 -7.43 8.12
C ALA A 186 6.17 -7.01 9.54
N ALA A 187 7.18 -7.69 10.09
CA ALA A 187 7.72 -7.36 11.40
C ALA A 187 8.30 -5.95 11.43
N ALA A 188 9.08 -5.59 10.41
CA ALA A 188 9.73 -4.30 10.34
C ALA A 188 8.74 -3.15 10.09
N GLU A 189 7.70 -3.35 9.29
CA GLU A 189 6.62 -2.37 9.10
C GLU A 189 5.80 -2.18 10.37
N LEU A 190 5.47 -3.27 11.09
CA LEU A 190 4.80 -3.21 12.38
C LEU A 190 5.61 -2.39 13.39
N GLU A 191 6.94 -2.57 13.42
CA GLU A 191 7.82 -1.84 14.34
C GLU A 191 7.96 -0.36 13.95
N VAL A 192 8.26 -0.07 12.68
CA VAL A 192 8.57 1.28 12.19
C VAL A 192 7.33 2.17 12.11
N ASN A 193 6.18 1.60 11.72
CA ASN A 193 4.95 2.38 11.54
C ASN A 193 4.06 2.28 12.78
N LEU A 194 3.61 1.08 13.15
CA LEU A 194 2.55 0.94 14.15
C LEU A 194 3.09 1.09 15.58
N ALA A 195 4.07 0.28 15.98
CA ALA A 195 4.59 0.29 17.35
C ALA A 195 5.25 1.63 17.72
N ALA A 196 5.88 2.30 16.75
CA ALA A 196 6.50 3.62 16.98
C ALA A 196 5.50 4.78 17.05
N ASN A 197 4.35 4.70 16.34
CA ASN A 197 3.42 5.83 16.22
C ASN A 197 2.11 5.65 16.99
N LEU A 198 1.58 4.43 17.14
CA LEU A 198 0.33 4.20 17.86
C LEU A 198 0.38 4.69 19.33
N PRO A 199 1.46 4.47 20.11
CA PRO A 199 1.54 5.00 21.48
C PRO A 199 1.60 6.53 21.54
N ARG A 200 1.95 7.21 20.44
CA ARG A 200 1.88 8.67 20.38
C ARG A 200 0.46 9.15 20.13
N MET A 201 -0.41 8.29 19.60
CA MET A 201 -1.74 8.61 19.07
C MET A 201 -2.85 8.15 20.01
N PHE A 202 -2.65 7.03 20.69
CA PHE A 202 -3.60 6.40 21.58
C PHE A 202 -3.00 6.24 22.98
N ASP A 203 -3.87 5.99 23.96
CA ASP A 203 -3.42 5.47 25.26
C ASP A 203 -2.55 4.23 25.06
N ALA A 204 -1.48 4.11 25.86
CA ALA A 204 -0.50 3.05 25.71
C ALA A 204 -1.15 1.65 25.78
N GLY A 205 -2.15 1.44 26.65
CA GLY A 205 -2.84 0.15 26.76
C GLY A 205 -3.70 -0.17 25.53
N VAL A 206 -4.24 0.85 24.86
CA VAL A 206 -4.96 0.67 23.59
C VAL A 206 -3.96 0.37 22.47
N ALA A 207 -2.88 1.14 22.38
CA ALA A 207 -1.83 0.95 21.38
C ALA A 207 -1.23 -0.47 21.47
N ASP A 208 -0.88 -0.93 22.66
CA ASP A 208 -0.29 -2.25 22.87
C ASP A 208 -1.23 -3.38 22.45
N ARG A 209 -2.53 -3.25 22.75
CA ARG A 209 -3.55 -4.22 22.32
C ARG A 209 -3.69 -4.26 20.80
N VAL A 210 -3.75 -3.11 20.14
CA VAL A 210 -3.88 -3.03 18.68
C VAL A 210 -2.62 -3.60 18.01
N VAL A 211 -1.42 -3.21 18.48
CA VAL A 211 -0.16 -3.76 17.98
C VAL A 211 -0.11 -5.27 18.17
N ALA A 212 -0.55 -5.79 19.31
CA ALA A 212 -0.59 -7.21 19.57
C ALA A 212 -1.52 -7.93 18.57
N GLU A 213 -2.76 -7.48 18.39
CA GLU A 213 -3.70 -8.13 17.45
C GLU A 213 -3.21 -8.08 16.00
N ILE A 214 -2.65 -6.94 15.55
CA ILE A 214 -2.06 -6.85 14.21
C ILE A 214 -0.87 -7.80 14.08
N ARG A 215 -0.01 -7.89 15.11
CA ARG A 215 1.10 -8.85 15.12
C ARG A 215 0.63 -10.28 14.92
N LYS A 216 -0.47 -10.69 15.57
CA LYS A 216 -1.04 -12.03 15.40
C LYS A 216 -1.45 -12.29 13.96
N ALA A 217 -2.12 -11.32 13.31
CA ALA A 217 -2.56 -11.44 11.92
C ALA A 217 -1.39 -11.57 10.93
N PHE A 218 -0.32 -10.81 11.14
CA PHE A 218 0.87 -10.84 10.26
C PHE A 218 1.80 -12.03 10.53
N MET A 219 1.92 -12.49 11.78
CA MET A 219 2.89 -13.52 12.18
C MET A 219 2.28 -14.91 12.35
N GLY A 220 0.95 -15.04 12.42
CA GLY A 220 0.25 -16.32 12.52
C GLY A 220 0.34 -17.00 13.89
N SER A 221 0.30 -16.22 14.98
CA SER A 221 0.34 -16.72 16.37
C SER A 221 -0.68 -16.03 17.25
#